data_AF-A0A7Y3BGA5-F1
#
_entry.id   AF-A0A7Y3BGA5-F1
#
_cell.length_a   1.000
_cell.length_b   1.000
_cell.length_c   1.000
_cell.angle_alpha   90.00
_cell.angle_beta   90.00
_cell.angle_gamma   90.00
#
_symmetry.space_group_name_H-M   'P 1'
#
loop_
_entity.id
_entity.type
_entity.pdbx_description
1 polymer ?
#
loop_
_entity_poly.entity_id
_entity_poly.type
_entity_poly.pdbx_seq_one_letter_code
_entity_poly.pdbx_strand_id
1 'polypeptide(L)'
;KRHSATRLQFARYGGACPLWNVHSAFETPGQFIRQLAETPDGVRYLCLAREVTHGGGAWRAPVRRYAIGLGCEISHASEFVYSDGLDTSDASAFEAIGISCRICPRADCHQRSLPPLERTLQIDHNSRQTLPYEVLD
;
A
#
# COMPACT_ATOMS: atom_id res chain seq x y z
N LYS A 1 -10.78 -9.94 -1.41
CA LYS A 1 -12.06 -9.32 -1.86
C LYS A 1 -11.92 -7.81 -1.74
N ARG A 2 -12.68 -7.01 -2.50
CA ARG A 2 -12.57 -5.54 -2.49
C ARG A 2 -13.96 -4.92 -2.48
N HIS A 3 -14.20 -4.03 -1.54
CA HIS A 3 -15.43 -3.26 -1.39
C HIS A 3 -15.01 -1.84 -1.04
N SER A 4 -15.60 -0.84 -1.68
CA SER A 4 -15.33 0.57 -1.38
C SER A 4 -16.64 1.34 -1.41
N ALA A 5 -16.83 2.21 -0.41
CA ALA A 5 -17.88 3.21 -0.40
C ALA A 5 -17.40 4.56 -0.97
N THR A 6 -16.08 4.75 -1.12
CA THR A 6 -15.46 6.03 -1.50
C THR A 6 -14.51 5.87 -2.70
N ARG A 7 -13.79 6.94 -3.04
CA ARG A 7 -12.97 7.08 -4.25
C ARG A 7 -11.71 6.20 -4.30
N LEU A 8 -11.31 5.56 -3.20
CA LEU A 8 -10.08 4.78 -3.14
C LEU A 8 -10.08 3.66 -4.21
N GLN A 9 -9.27 3.85 -5.25
CA GLN A 9 -9.14 2.91 -6.35
C GLN A 9 -8.08 1.86 -6.00
N PHE A 10 -8.54 0.68 -5.60
CA PHE A 10 -7.66 -0.49 -5.52
C PHE A 10 -7.36 -0.99 -6.94
N ALA A 11 -6.12 -1.40 -7.22
CA ALA A 11 -5.81 -2.10 -8.45
C ALA A 11 -6.77 -3.28 -8.66
N ARG A 12 -7.60 -3.21 -9.71
CA ARG A 12 -8.63 -4.23 -10.00
C ARG A 12 -7.97 -5.55 -10.41
N TYR A 13 -6.83 -5.47 -11.11
CA TYR A 13 -6.04 -6.60 -11.57
C TYR A 13 -4.55 -6.38 -11.29
N GLY A 14 -3.91 -7.35 -10.62
CA GLY A 14 -2.45 -7.46 -10.45
C GLY A 14 -1.74 -6.31 -9.71
N GLY A 15 -0.63 -6.63 -9.04
CA GLY A 15 0.43 -5.68 -8.72
C GLY A 15 0.04 -4.43 -7.90
N ALA A 16 -0.73 -4.59 -6.82
CA ALA A 16 -0.97 -3.50 -5.86
C ALA A 16 0.38 -2.96 -5.33
N CYS A 17 0.40 -1.69 -4.91
CA CYS A 17 1.62 -1.08 -4.40
C CYS A 17 2.17 -1.86 -3.19
N PRO A 18 3.45 -2.31 -3.23
CA PRO A 18 4.04 -3.09 -2.14
C PRO A 18 4.21 -2.28 -0.84
N LEU A 19 4.22 -0.94 -0.93
CA LEU A 19 4.25 -0.07 0.25
C LEU A 19 2.92 -0.05 1.00
N TRP A 20 1.82 -0.55 0.41
CA TRP A 20 0.54 -0.60 1.13
C TRP A 20 0.59 -1.66 2.24
N ASN A 21 0.29 -1.24 3.47
CA ASN A 21 0.48 -2.04 4.69
C ASN A 21 -0.26 -3.38 4.73
N VAL A 22 -1.28 -3.59 3.90
CA VAL A 22 -1.95 -4.90 3.81
C VAL A 22 -0.96 -6.03 3.48
N HIS A 23 0.12 -5.72 2.77
CA HIS A 23 1.14 -6.69 2.39
C HIS A 23 2.05 -7.08 3.56
N SER A 24 2.38 -6.16 4.45
CA SER A 24 3.21 -6.43 5.64
C SER A 24 2.42 -7.04 6.81
N ALA A 25 1.08 -7.12 6.73
CA ALA A 25 0.26 -7.73 7.77
C ALA A 25 0.65 -9.20 8.08
N PHE A 26 1.19 -9.93 7.09
CA PHE A 26 1.67 -11.30 7.28
C PHE A 26 2.96 -11.41 8.11
N GLU A 27 3.71 -10.32 8.26
CA GLU A 27 4.93 -10.25 9.05
C GLU A 27 4.63 -10.15 10.56
N THR A 28 3.43 -9.66 10.90
CA THR A 28 2.95 -9.52 12.28
C THR A 28 1.59 -10.22 12.48
N PRO A 29 1.53 -11.57 12.41
CA PRO A 29 0.27 -12.31 12.45
C PRO A 29 -0.62 -11.94 13.63
N GLY A 30 -1.90 -11.69 13.35
CA GLY A 30 -2.89 -11.33 14.36
C GLY A 30 -2.77 -9.93 14.97
N GLN A 31 -1.75 -9.13 14.62
CA GLN A 31 -1.62 -7.74 15.07
C GLN A 31 -2.33 -6.78 14.11
N PHE A 32 -2.89 -5.71 14.67
CA PHE A 32 -3.39 -4.59 13.88
C PHE A 32 -2.22 -3.64 13.58
N ILE A 33 -1.97 -3.40 12.30
CA ILE A 33 -0.98 -2.42 11.84
C ILE A 33 -1.69 -1.27 11.14
N ARG A 34 -1.12 -0.08 11.27
CA ARG A 34 -1.71 1.18 10.83
C ARG A 34 -0.75 1.89 9.89
N GLN A 35 -1.29 2.60 8.91
CA GLN A 35 -0.54 3.39 7.95
C GLN A 35 -1.33 4.65 7.62
N LEU A 36 -0.66 5.80 7.65
CA LEU A 36 -1.13 7.00 6.99
C LEU A 36 -0.59 6.95 5.56
N ALA A 37 -1.48 6.91 4.57
CA ALA A 37 -1.10 6.70 3.18
C ALA A 37 -1.62 7.84 2.30
N GLU A 38 -0.80 8.27 1.35
CA GLU A 38 -1.18 9.26 0.33
C GLU A 38 -1.14 8.64 -1.07
N THR A 39 -2.27 8.64 -1.75
CA THR A 39 -2.38 8.15 -3.13
C THR A 39 -1.84 9.18 -4.14
N PRO A 40 -1.52 8.77 -5.39
CA PRO A 40 -0.91 9.69 -6.37
C PRO A 40 -1.78 10.90 -6.76
N ASP A 41 -3.08 10.86 -6.50
CA ASP A 41 -4.02 11.98 -6.66
C ASP A 41 -4.04 12.94 -5.44
N GLY A 42 -3.17 12.72 -4.45
CA GLY A 42 -3.02 13.54 -3.26
C GLY A 42 -4.04 13.25 -2.15
N VAL A 43 -4.93 12.28 -2.34
CA VAL A 43 -5.90 11.92 -1.30
C VAL A 43 -5.22 11.12 -0.19
N ARG A 44 -5.53 11.47 1.05
CA ARG A 44 -4.92 10.89 2.25
C ARG A 44 -5.87 9.97 2.98
N TYR A 45 -5.35 8.84 3.42
CA TYR A 45 -6.10 7.76 4.05
C TYR A 45 -5.44 7.30 5.34
N LEU A 46 -6.28 6.89 6.29
CA LEU A 46 -5.88 5.99 7.37
C LEU A 46 -6.17 4.54 6.91
N CYS A 47 -5.13 3.72 6.82
CA CYS A 47 -5.20 2.31 6.45
C CYS A 47 -4.88 1.42 7.65
N LEU A 48 -5.79 0.51 7.97
CA LEU A 48 -5.64 -0.55 8.96
C LEU A 48 -5.48 -1.88 8.23
N ALA A 49 -4.54 -2.71 8.66
CA ALA A 49 -4.40 -4.07 8.18
C ALA A 49 -4.20 -5.07 9.32
N ARG A 50 -4.67 -6.31 9.10
CA ARG A 50 -4.47 -7.43 10.02
C ARG A 50 -4.49 -8.75 9.28
N GLU A 51 -3.56 -9.63 9.63
CA GLU A 51 -3.60 -11.03 9.20
C GLU A 51 -4.62 -11.82 10.03
N VAL A 52 -5.41 -12.64 9.35
CA VAL A 52 -6.40 -13.54 9.93
C VAL A 52 -6.14 -14.95 9.42
N THR A 53 -5.78 -15.82 10.35
CA THR A 53 -5.62 -17.25 10.12
C THR A 53 -6.93 -18.00 10.40
N HIS A 54 -7.34 -18.89 9.49
CA HIS A 54 -8.54 -19.72 9.62
C HIS A 54 -8.24 -21.20 9.35
N GLY A 55 -8.73 -22.09 10.21
CA GLY A 55 -8.46 -23.53 10.15
C GLY A 55 -7.30 -23.97 11.05
N GLY A 56 -6.69 -25.12 10.78
CA GLY A 56 -5.56 -25.62 11.58
C GLY A 56 -5.94 -26.44 12.81
N GLY A 57 -7.12 -27.09 12.83
CA GLY A 57 -7.57 -27.92 13.96
C GLY A 57 -6.81 -29.23 14.18
N ALA A 58 -5.74 -29.49 13.42
CA ALA A 58 -4.84 -30.63 13.57
C ALA A 58 -3.46 -30.31 12.96
N TRP A 59 -2.41 -31.00 13.42
CA TRP A 59 -1.01 -30.75 13.03
C TRP A 59 -0.76 -30.69 11.51
N ARG A 60 -1.43 -31.55 10.72
CA ARG A 60 -1.26 -31.62 9.26
C ARG A 60 -2.41 -30.99 8.48
N ALA A 61 -3.34 -30.32 9.16
CA ALA A 61 -4.46 -29.68 8.49
C ALA A 61 -3.99 -28.45 7.71
N PRO A 62 -4.49 -28.23 6.49
CA PRO A 62 -4.18 -27.02 5.75
C PRO A 62 -4.68 -25.78 6.49
N VAL A 63 -3.86 -24.72 6.45
CA VAL A 63 -4.14 -23.44 7.11
C VAL A 63 -4.37 -22.39 6.03
N ARG A 64 -5.44 -21.61 6.18
CA ARG A 64 -5.74 -20.48 5.30
C ARG A 64 -5.36 -19.20 6.01
N ARG A 65 -4.56 -18.37 5.37
CA ARG A 65 -4.15 -17.06 5.89
C ARG A 65 -4.61 -15.98 4.94
N TYR A 66 -5.14 -14.91 5.51
CA TYR A 66 -5.66 -13.77 4.76
C TYR A 66 -5.14 -12.49 5.40
N ALA A 67 -4.88 -11.46 4.61
CA ALA A 67 -4.74 -10.11 5.12
C ALA A 67 -6.04 -9.36 4.84
N ILE A 68 -6.59 -8.72 5.87
CA ILE A 68 -7.76 -7.85 5.77
C ILE A 68 -7.28 -6.42 5.91
N GLY A 69 -7.53 -5.61 4.89
CA GLY A 69 -7.32 -4.16 4.91
C GLY A 69 -8.65 -3.43 5.04
N LEU A 70 -8.67 -2.40 5.88
CA LEU A 70 -9.78 -1.45 6.07
C LEU A 70 -9.20 -0.04 6.09
N GLY A 71 -9.98 0.97 5.73
CA GLY A 71 -9.50 2.34 5.82
C GLY A 71 -10.57 3.36 5.45
N CYS A 72 -10.25 4.61 5.74
CA CYS A 72 -11.10 5.76 5.43
C CYS A 72 -10.22 6.93 4.97
N GLU A 73 -10.84 7.91 4.30
CA GLU A 73 -10.19 9.20 4.07
C GLU A 73 -9.87 9.85 5.41
N ILE A 74 -8.79 10.63 5.44
CA ILE A 74 -8.27 11.20 6.69
C ILE A 74 -9.27 12.14 7.38
N SER A 75 -10.20 12.72 6.61
CA SER A 75 -11.32 13.53 7.12
C SER A 75 -12.23 12.78 8.09
N HIS A 76 -12.27 11.44 8.01
CA HIS A 76 -13.06 10.57 8.89
C HIS A 76 -12.22 9.88 9.97
N ALA A 77 -10.93 10.17 10.06
CA ALA A 77 -10.03 9.45 10.96
C ALA A 77 -10.41 9.64 12.44
N SER A 78 -10.94 10.80 12.82
CA SER A 78 -11.37 11.09 14.21
C SER A 78 -12.51 10.19 14.70
N GLU A 79 -13.27 9.57 13.79
CA GLU A 79 -14.33 8.61 14.11
C GLU A 79 -13.80 7.17 14.22
N PHE A 80 -12.50 6.97 13.97
CA PHE A 80 -11.86 5.67 13.92
C PHE A 80 -10.84 5.56 15.06
N VAL A 81 -11.11 4.71 16.06
CA VAL A 81 -10.23 4.52 17.25
C VAL A 81 -8.77 4.21 16.90
N TYR A 82 -8.51 3.60 15.73
CA TYR A 82 -7.15 3.32 15.30
C TYR A 82 -6.37 4.57 14.86
N SER A 83 -7.01 5.74 14.77
CA SER A 83 -6.33 7.02 14.57
C SER A 83 -5.64 7.53 15.83
N ASP A 84 -5.99 7.01 17.01
CA ASP A 84 -5.47 7.49 18.29
C ASP A 84 -3.94 7.46 18.33
N GLY A 85 -3.34 8.59 18.72
CA GLY A 85 -1.90 8.77 18.83
C GLY A 85 -1.16 8.93 17.50
N LEU A 86 -1.86 9.00 16.36
CA LEU A 86 -1.26 9.36 15.07
C LEU A 86 -1.33 10.88 14.88
N ASP A 87 -0.25 11.50 14.44
CA ASP A 87 -0.28 12.88 13.97
C ASP A 87 -0.81 12.92 12.53
N THR A 88 -2.12 13.12 12.39
CA THR A 88 -2.77 13.22 11.08
C THR A 88 -2.61 14.60 10.43
N SER A 89 -2.01 15.56 11.13
CA SER A 89 -1.78 16.93 10.63
C SER A 89 -0.42 17.07 9.95
N ASP A 90 0.55 16.25 10.36
CA ASP A 90 1.87 16.18 9.72
C ASP A 90 1.79 15.49 8.36
N ALA A 91 2.00 16.26 7.30
CA ALA A 91 2.04 15.75 5.93
C ALA A 91 3.16 14.72 5.71
N SER A 92 4.27 14.82 6.45
CA SER A 92 5.41 13.90 6.31
C SER A 92 5.15 12.53 6.92
N ALA A 93 4.13 12.40 7.78
CA ALA A 93 3.70 11.12 8.33
C ALA A 93 2.98 10.22 7.31
N PHE A 94 2.58 10.76 6.15
CA PHE A 94 1.88 10.02 5.11
C PHE A 94 2.86 9.38 4.14
N GLU A 95 2.81 8.05 4.04
CA GLU A 95 3.62 7.31 3.07
C GLU A 95 3.03 7.44 1.67
N ALA A 96 3.88 7.84 0.73
CA ALA A 96 3.55 8.02 -0.67
C ALA A 96 3.35 6.67 -1.39
N ILE A 97 2.14 6.13 -1.32
CA ILE A 97 1.79 4.88 -2.00
C ILE A 97 1.33 5.12 -3.45
N GLY A 98 1.22 4.03 -4.21
CA GLY A 98 0.64 4.00 -5.55
C GLY A 98 -0.55 3.05 -5.64
N ILE A 99 -1.18 2.99 -6.82
CA ILE A 99 -2.21 1.97 -7.11
C ILE A 99 -1.54 0.67 -7.55
N SER A 100 -0.62 0.77 -8.52
CA SER A 100 0.21 -0.32 -9.02
C SER A 100 1.45 0.26 -9.71
N CYS A 101 2.62 -0.40 -9.62
CA CYS A 101 3.85 0.09 -10.24
C CYS A 101 3.68 0.41 -11.74
N ARG A 102 2.89 -0.38 -12.47
CA ARG A 102 2.67 -0.22 -13.92
C ARG A 102 1.93 1.07 -14.31
N ILE A 103 1.21 1.69 -13.39
CA ILE A 103 0.42 2.91 -13.64
C ILE A 103 0.69 4.01 -12.61
N CYS A 104 1.65 3.80 -11.71
CA CYS A 104 1.98 4.78 -10.68
C CYS A 104 2.88 5.88 -11.30
N PRO A 105 2.49 7.16 -11.22
CA PRO A 105 3.23 8.26 -11.84
C PRO A 105 4.46 8.72 -11.03
N ARG A 106 4.62 8.27 -9.77
CA ARG A 106 5.70 8.73 -8.88
C ARG A 106 7.07 8.29 -9.42
N ALA A 107 7.91 9.21 -9.89
CA ALA A 107 9.22 8.88 -10.47
C ALA A 107 10.20 8.32 -9.42
N ASP A 108 10.25 8.94 -8.24
CA ASP A 108 11.17 8.58 -7.15
C ASP A 108 10.51 7.62 -6.14
N CYS A 109 10.42 6.34 -6.51
CA CYS A 109 9.85 5.29 -5.66
C CYS A 109 10.87 4.17 -5.44
N HIS A 110 11.46 4.13 -4.24
CA HIS A 110 12.50 3.16 -3.86
C HIS A 110 12.06 1.69 -3.93
N GLN A 111 10.75 1.44 -3.82
CA GLN A 111 10.15 0.10 -3.85
C GLN A 111 9.55 -0.27 -5.22
N ARG A 112 9.78 0.55 -6.26
CA ARG A 112 9.21 0.30 -7.59
C ARG A 112 9.71 -1.02 -8.17
N SER A 113 8.79 -1.97 -8.38
CA SER A 113 9.14 -3.30 -8.89
C SER A 113 8.99 -3.45 -10.40
N LEU A 114 8.19 -2.60 -11.04
CA LEU A 114 7.93 -2.65 -12.49
C LEU A 114 7.93 -1.25 -13.11
N PRO A 115 8.42 -1.13 -14.36
CA PRO A 115 8.35 0.13 -15.09
C PRO A 115 6.89 0.55 -15.32
N PRO A 116 6.59 1.85 -15.21
CA PRO A 116 5.29 2.40 -15.62
C PRO A 116 5.08 2.25 -17.13
N LEU A 117 3.86 1.93 -17.55
CA LEU A 117 3.49 1.70 -18.96
C LEU A 117 3.30 3.00 -19.75
N GLU A 118 2.87 4.07 -19.08
CA GLU A 118 2.47 5.35 -19.69
C GLU A 118 3.51 6.45 -19.45
N ARG A 119 4.79 6.09 -19.26
CA ARG A 119 5.88 7.04 -19.07
C ARG A 119 7.07 6.70 -19.93
N THR A 120 7.81 7.74 -20.32
CA THR A 120 9.09 7.58 -20.99
C THR A 120 10.13 7.12 -19.99
N LEU A 121 10.92 6.11 -20.36
CA LEU A 121 12.01 5.59 -19.55
C LEU A 121 13.34 5.97 -20.16
N GLN A 122 14.25 6.45 -19.32
CA GLN A 122 15.65 6.66 -19.70
C GLN A 122 16.52 5.59 -19.07
N ILE A 123 17.36 4.96 -19.87
CA ILE A 123 18.34 3.97 -19.41
C ILE A 123 19.73 4.57 -19.64
N ASP A 124 20.41 4.94 -18.56
CA ASP A 124 21.83 5.29 -18.62
C ASP A 124 22.67 4.04 -18.31
N HIS A 125 23.34 3.52 -19.34
CA HIS A 125 24.20 2.34 -19.23
C HIS A 125 25.43 2.55 -18.34
N ASN A 126 25.77 3.79 -17.99
CA ASN A 126 26.90 4.12 -17.12
C ASN A 126 26.50 4.41 -15.68
N SER A 127 25.20 4.42 -15.38
CA SER A 127 24.66 4.68 -14.04
C SER A 127 24.19 3.40 -13.37
N ARG A 128 24.39 3.30 -12.06
CA ARG A 128 23.90 2.20 -11.23
C ARG A 128 23.03 2.75 -10.10
N GLN A 129 21.73 2.76 -10.32
CA GLN A 129 20.71 3.14 -9.34
C GLN A 129 19.97 1.90 -8.81
N THR A 130 19.10 2.10 -7.81
CA THR A 130 18.19 1.04 -7.30
C THR A 130 17.32 0.46 -8.42
N LEU A 131 16.91 1.33 -9.36
CA LEU A 131 16.18 0.94 -10.56
C LEU A 131 17.12 1.02 -11.78
N PRO A 132 16.99 0.11 -12.77
CA PRO A 132 17.81 0.14 -13.98
C PRO A 132 17.35 1.18 -15.02
N TYR A 133 16.42 2.05 -14.67
CA TYR A 133 15.86 3.11 -15.51
C TYR A 133 15.40 4.29 -14.64
N GLU A 134 15.38 5.47 -15.25
CA GLU A 134 14.75 6.67 -14.73
C GLU A 134 13.39 6.85 -15.39
N VAL A 135 12.38 7.24 -14.61
CA VAL A 135 11.06 7.58 -15.12
C VAL A 135 11.05 9.08 -15.42
N LEU A 136 10.92 9.43 -16.68
CA LEU A 136 10.82 10.84 -17.10
C LEU A 136 9.39 11.37 -16.91
N ASP A 137 9.28 12.68 -16.73
CA ASP A 137 8.02 13.40 -16.62
C ASP A 137 7.33 13.67 -17.96
#